data_AF-A0A1Z5J5H3-F1
#
_entry.id   AF-A0A1Z5J5H3-F1
#
_cell.length_a   1.000
_cell.length_b   1.000
_cell.length_c   1.000
_cell.angle_alpha   90.00
_cell.angle_beta   90.00
_cell.angle_gamma   90.00
#
_symmetry.space_group_name_H-M   'P 1'
#
loop_
_entity.id
_entity.type
_entity.pdbx_description
1 polymer ?
#
loop_
_entity_poly.entity_id
_entity_poly.type
_entity_poly.pdbx_seq_one_letter_code
_entity_poly.pdbx_strand_id
1 'polypeptide(L)'
;MMMSRLLHLPVLLQKLATRYWWSIPLTLCAVPVVLGPVSTPPFWKMVQVDYIWECPDAALVIGAFLGSNLSYFLAGYRIMNELPPRRNRLFCPYGCLAFWIWAAGLVSTVFHAVQSMGHATLPYAEALYYVDHGIAGAAVFYFYHICGLPNRNALALGVAGLLCLALPLRPGYAWLHSLWHILSAAAALMWTCQGKIARRKQLLSAVRDRVDG
;
A
#
# COMPACT_ATOMS: atom_id res chain seq x y z
N MET A 1 -30.90 -25.40 -22.82
CA MET A 1 -30.30 -25.36 -21.46
C MET A 1 -29.22 -24.27 -21.25
N MET A 2 -28.77 -23.51 -22.26
CA MET A 2 -27.77 -22.43 -22.08
C MET A 2 -28.31 -21.11 -21.52
N MET A 3 -29.61 -20.80 -21.68
CA MET A 3 -30.18 -19.50 -21.26
C MET A 3 -30.20 -19.26 -19.74
N SER A 4 -30.27 -20.30 -18.89
CA SER A 4 -30.28 -20.08 -17.43
C SER A 4 -28.93 -19.64 -16.86
N ARG A 5 -27.81 -19.95 -17.54
CA ARG A 5 -26.47 -19.57 -17.09
C ARG A 5 -26.16 -18.08 -17.30
N LEU A 6 -26.76 -17.45 -18.31
CA LEU A 6 -26.55 -16.03 -18.60
C LEU A 6 -27.25 -15.11 -17.60
N LEU A 7 -28.36 -15.55 -16.99
CA LEU A 7 -29.09 -14.78 -15.98
C LEU A 7 -28.34 -14.62 -14.65
N HIS A 8 -27.36 -15.51 -14.37
CA HIS A 8 -26.55 -15.43 -13.15
C HIS A 8 -25.25 -14.64 -13.32
N LEU A 9 -24.86 -14.32 -14.56
CA LEU A 9 -23.62 -13.60 -14.85
C LEU A 9 -23.58 -12.21 -14.21
N PRO A 10 -24.65 -11.37 -14.25
CA PRO A 10 -24.63 -10.05 -13.62
C PRO A 10 -24.45 -10.13 -12.10
N VAL A 11 -25.11 -11.09 -11.45
CA VAL A 11 -25.00 -11.31 -9.99
C VAL A 11 -23.60 -11.77 -9.61
N LEU A 12 -22.99 -12.66 -10.40
CA LEU A 12 -21.62 -13.11 -10.18
C LEU A 12 -20.63 -11.94 -10.35
N LEU A 13 -20.76 -11.15 -11.42
CA LEU A 13 -19.91 -9.99 -11.67
C LEU A 13 -20.03 -8.95 -10.55
N GLN A 14 -21.24 -8.68 -10.06
CA GLN A 14 -21.46 -7.79 -8.92
C GLN A 14 -20.78 -8.33 -7.65
N LYS A 15 -20.90 -9.63 -7.36
CA LYS A 15 -20.22 -10.27 -6.22
C LYS A 15 -18.70 -10.21 -6.35
N LEU A 16 -18.15 -10.41 -7.54
CA LEU A 16 -16.72 -10.30 -7.79
C LEU A 16 -16.24 -8.85 -7.65
N ALA A 17 -16.95 -7.90 -8.25
CA ALA A 17 -16.63 -6.48 -8.14
C ALA A 17 -16.63 -6.02 -6.67
N THR A 18 -17.69 -6.32 -5.92
CA THR A 18 -17.78 -5.96 -4.48
C THR A 18 -16.72 -6.65 -3.61
N ARG A 19 -16.20 -7.81 -4.02
CA ARG A 19 -15.17 -8.55 -3.28
C ARG A 19 -13.74 -8.13 -3.62
N TYR A 20 -13.48 -7.72 -4.85
CA TYR A 20 -12.13 -7.48 -5.38
C TYR A 20 -11.91 -6.06 -5.92
N TRP A 21 -12.84 -5.13 -5.73
CA TRP A 21 -12.67 -3.73 -6.15
C TRP A 21 -11.39 -3.08 -5.63
N TRP A 22 -10.88 -3.53 -4.47
CA TRP A 22 -9.63 -3.03 -3.89
C TRP A 22 -8.38 -3.32 -4.75
N SER A 23 -8.45 -4.24 -5.71
CA SER A 23 -7.32 -4.53 -6.61
C SER A 23 -7.30 -3.66 -7.87
N ILE A 24 -8.31 -2.78 -8.07
CA ILE A 24 -8.38 -1.88 -9.24
C ILE A 24 -7.08 -1.07 -9.43
N PRO A 25 -6.46 -0.46 -8.39
CA PRO A 25 -5.22 0.30 -8.58
C PRO A 25 -4.07 -0.55 -9.14
N LEU A 26 -3.97 -1.80 -8.70
CA LEU A 26 -2.94 -2.72 -9.19
C LEU A 26 -3.15 -3.00 -10.69
N THR A 27 -4.38 -3.24 -11.12
CA THR A 27 -4.72 -3.44 -12.53
C THR A 27 -4.43 -2.20 -13.36
N LEU A 28 -4.79 -1.01 -12.87
CA LEU A 28 -4.51 0.26 -13.56
C LEU A 28 -3.02 0.50 -13.72
N CYS A 29 -2.22 0.21 -12.70
CA CYS A 29 -0.77 0.36 -12.75
C CYS A 29 -0.07 -0.73 -13.58
N ALA A 30 -0.73 -1.86 -13.86
CA ALA A 30 -0.21 -2.85 -14.80
C ALA A 30 -0.31 -2.39 -16.26
N VAL A 31 -1.17 -1.41 -16.58
CA VAL A 31 -1.39 -0.96 -17.98
C VAL A 31 -0.11 -0.43 -18.63
N PRO A 32 0.64 0.52 -18.03
CA PRO A 32 1.90 0.99 -18.63
C PRO A 32 2.98 -0.10 -18.69
N VAL A 33 2.94 -1.07 -17.78
CA VAL A 33 3.90 -2.20 -17.77
C VAL A 33 3.64 -3.14 -18.94
N VAL A 34 2.37 -3.41 -19.26
CA VAL A 34 1.96 -4.35 -20.32
C VAL A 34 1.94 -3.71 -21.70
N LEU A 35 1.43 -2.48 -21.81
CA LEU A 35 1.27 -1.78 -23.10
C LEU A 35 2.53 -0.99 -23.52
N GLY A 36 3.55 -0.93 -22.66
CA GLY A 36 4.74 -0.14 -22.90
C GLY A 36 4.53 1.36 -22.63
N PRO A 37 5.36 2.26 -23.19
CA PRO A 37 5.34 3.68 -22.86
C PRO A 37 4.03 4.33 -23.31
N VAL A 38 3.07 4.40 -22.40
CA VAL A 38 1.84 5.19 -22.55
C VAL A 38 2.16 6.62 -22.13
N SER A 39 1.64 7.62 -22.84
CA SER A 39 1.74 9.02 -22.40
C SER A 39 1.00 9.19 -21.07
N THR A 40 1.74 9.14 -19.95
CA THR A 40 1.18 9.37 -18.63
C THR A 40 1.18 10.86 -18.29
N PRO A 41 0.19 11.32 -17.49
CA PRO A 41 0.19 12.69 -17.00
C PRO A 41 1.49 13.03 -16.26
N PRO A 42 1.94 14.30 -16.23
CA PRO A 42 3.19 14.68 -15.57
C PRO A 42 3.29 14.25 -14.10
N PHE A 43 2.17 14.24 -13.36
CA PHE A 43 2.11 13.80 -11.96
C PHE A 43 2.23 12.28 -11.77
N TRP A 44 2.22 11.50 -12.85
CA TRP A 44 2.49 10.05 -12.85
C TRP A 44 3.92 9.72 -13.24
N LYS A 45 4.75 10.71 -13.59
CA LYS A 45 6.13 10.46 -13.97
C LYS A 45 6.98 10.21 -12.73
N MET A 46 7.82 9.18 -12.81
CA MET A 46 8.83 8.90 -11.80
C MET A 46 9.77 10.11 -11.65
N VAL A 47 10.06 10.48 -10.40
CA VAL A 47 11.06 11.52 -10.10
C VAL A 47 12.45 10.95 -10.36
N GLN A 48 13.24 11.62 -11.20
CA GLN A 48 14.65 11.27 -11.36
C GLN A 48 15.44 11.74 -10.14
N VAL A 49 16.39 10.91 -9.69
CA VAL A 49 17.17 11.12 -8.47
C VAL A 49 18.68 11.19 -8.72
N ASP A 50 19.10 11.49 -9.95
CA ASP A 50 20.53 11.57 -10.32
C ASP A 50 21.29 12.59 -9.47
N TYR A 51 20.62 13.65 -9.01
CA TYR A 51 21.18 14.66 -8.10
C TYR A 51 21.67 14.07 -6.76
N ILE A 52 21.22 12.88 -6.34
CA ILE A 52 21.71 12.23 -5.11
C ILE A 52 23.20 11.90 -5.26
N TRP A 53 23.65 11.52 -6.45
CA TRP A 53 25.06 11.22 -6.72
C TRP A 53 25.95 12.46 -6.72
N GLU A 54 25.36 13.64 -6.90
CA GLU A 54 26.06 14.93 -6.80
C GLU A 54 26.24 15.37 -5.34
N CYS A 55 25.59 14.70 -4.37
CA CYS A 55 25.69 15.02 -2.96
C CYS A 55 26.95 14.37 -2.33
N PRO A 56 27.70 15.10 -1.46
CA PRO A 56 28.85 14.53 -0.75
C PRO A 56 28.51 13.26 0.08
N ASP A 57 27.30 13.22 0.63
CA ASP A 57 26.81 12.14 1.48
C ASP A 57 25.85 11.18 0.75
N ALA A 58 26.04 10.97 -0.56
CA ALA A 58 25.16 10.15 -1.41
C ALA A 58 24.85 8.78 -0.79
N ALA A 59 25.86 8.09 -0.25
CA ALA A 59 25.69 6.78 0.38
C ALA A 59 24.77 6.82 1.61
N LEU A 60 24.85 7.88 2.43
CA LEU A 60 23.98 8.07 3.58
C LEU A 60 22.54 8.35 3.13
N VAL A 61 22.36 9.21 2.11
CA VAL A 61 21.04 9.55 1.57
C VAL A 61 20.37 8.29 0.98
N ILE A 62 21.09 7.52 0.16
CA ILE A 62 20.59 6.25 -0.40
C ILE A 62 20.31 5.25 0.73
N GLY A 63 21.21 5.12 1.70
CA GLY A 63 21.06 4.23 2.84
C GLY A 63 19.82 4.57 3.69
N ALA A 64 19.56 5.85 3.96
CA ALA A 64 18.37 6.31 4.64
C ALA A 64 17.11 6.07 3.79
N PHE A 65 17.20 6.33 2.49
CA PHE A 65 16.09 6.15 1.55
C PHE A 65 15.63 4.69 1.48
N LEU A 66 16.57 3.76 1.31
CA LEU A 66 16.27 2.32 1.34
C LEU A 66 15.89 1.85 2.75
N GLY A 67 16.62 2.29 3.77
CA GLY A 67 16.38 1.89 5.17
C GLY A 67 15.02 2.30 5.71
N SER A 68 14.44 3.40 5.21
CA SER A 68 13.10 3.85 5.61
C SER A 68 11.98 2.84 5.30
N ASN A 69 12.18 1.95 4.32
CA ASN A 69 11.25 0.86 4.00
C ASN A 69 11.17 -0.22 5.08
N LEU A 70 12.15 -0.31 5.99
CA LEU A 70 12.09 -1.18 7.17
C LEU A 70 10.86 -0.89 8.03
N SER A 71 10.34 0.35 7.99
CA SER A 71 9.13 0.73 8.70
C SER A 71 7.92 -0.11 8.28
N TYR A 72 7.77 -0.44 6.98
CA TYR A 72 6.74 -1.36 6.49
C TYR A 72 6.93 -2.78 7.03
N PHE A 73 8.15 -3.30 7.02
CA PHE A 73 8.42 -4.64 7.54
C PHE A 73 8.08 -4.77 9.03
N LEU A 74 8.47 -3.78 9.82
CA LEU A 74 8.13 -3.70 11.25
C LEU A 74 6.62 -3.58 11.47
N ALA A 75 5.93 -2.75 10.66
CA ALA A 75 4.49 -2.61 10.72
C ALA A 75 3.76 -3.92 10.40
N GLY A 76 4.09 -4.57 9.29
CA GLY A 76 3.50 -5.85 8.91
C GLY A 76 3.80 -6.95 9.93
N TYR A 77 5.01 -6.98 10.51
CA TYR A 77 5.36 -7.92 11.58
C TYR A 77 4.50 -7.74 12.81
N ARG A 78 4.28 -6.49 13.22
CA ARG A 78 3.40 -6.18 14.35
C ARG A 78 1.95 -6.58 14.08
N ILE A 79 1.42 -6.26 12.90
CA ILE A 79 0.06 -6.66 12.46
C ILE A 79 -0.08 -8.18 12.51
N MET A 80 0.88 -8.92 11.95
CA MET A 80 0.85 -10.39 11.87
C MET A 80 0.91 -11.06 13.26
N ASN A 81 1.55 -10.43 14.24
CA ASN A 81 1.72 -11.02 15.57
C ASN A 81 0.61 -10.65 16.56
N GLU A 82 0.05 -9.44 16.46
CA GLU A 82 -0.89 -8.92 17.46
C GLU A 82 -2.37 -9.21 17.13
N LEU A 83 -2.69 -9.60 15.89
CA LEU A 83 -4.08 -9.59 15.39
C LEU A 83 -4.64 -10.96 14.96
N PRO A 84 -3.96 -11.75 14.10
CA PRO A 84 -4.51 -13.01 13.64
C PRO A 84 -4.52 -14.08 14.74
N PRO A 85 -5.56 -14.94 14.81
CA PRO A 85 -5.50 -16.17 15.60
C PRO A 85 -4.32 -17.02 15.13
N ARG A 86 -3.52 -17.56 16.07
CA ARG A 86 -2.29 -18.31 15.78
C ARG A 86 -2.48 -19.43 14.74
N ARG A 87 -3.67 -20.04 14.67
CA ARG A 87 -3.94 -21.20 13.82
C ARG A 87 -4.12 -20.88 12.32
N ASN A 88 -4.45 -19.63 11.95
CA ASN A 88 -4.72 -19.22 10.55
C ASN A 88 -4.16 -17.83 10.23
N ARG A 89 -2.90 -17.56 10.63
CA ARG A 89 -2.33 -16.21 10.53
C ARG A 89 -2.34 -15.64 9.12
N LEU A 90 -1.99 -16.45 8.12
CA LEU A 90 -1.82 -16.00 6.73
C LEU A 90 -3.13 -15.87 5.94
N PHE A 91 -4.17 -16.62 6.32
CA PHE A 91 -5.43 -16.69 5.57
C PHE A 91 -6.57 -15.91 6.21
N CYS A 92 -6.28 -15.16 7.28
CA CYS A 92 -7.25 -14.24 7.85
C CYS A 92 -7.09 -12.83 7.23
N PRO A 93 -8.15 -12.01 7.23
CA PRO A 93 -8.09 -10.67 6.65
C PRO A 93 -6.94 -9.80 7.18
N TYR A 94 -6.62 -9.89 8.47
CA TYR A 94 -5.51 -9.15 9.08
C TYR A 94 -4.14 -9.69 8.67
N GLY A 95 -4.02 -10.99 8.39
CA GLY A 95 -2.81 -11.57 7.79
C GLY A 95 -2.55 -11.00 6.40
N CYS A 96 -3.60 -10.86 5.60
CA CYS A 96 -3.53 -10.22 4.29
C CYS A 96 -3.13 -8.74 4.40
N LEU A 97 -3.56 -8.00 5.42
CA LEU A 97 -3.09 -6.62 5.65
C LEU A 97 -1.57 -6.56 5.86
N ALA A 98 -1.03 -7.46 6.68
CA ALA A 98 0.43 -7.55 6.88
C ALA A 98 1.16 -7.93 5.59
N PHE A 99 0.62 -8.88 4.82
CA PHE A 99 1.16 -9.25 3.52
C PHE A 99 1.24 -8.05 2.56
N TRP A 100 0.17 -7.26 2.45
CA TRP A 100 0.14 -6.10 1.55
C TRP A 100 1.14 -5.01 1.96
N ILE A 101 1.30 -4.75 3.27
CA ILE A 101 2.34 -3.84 3.75
C ILE A 101 3.74 -4.36 3.41
N TRP A 102 4.01 -5.65 3.65
CA TRP A 102 5.32 -6.23 3.33
C TRP A 102 5.61 -6.22 1.84
N ALA A 103 4.60 -6.50 1.01
CA ALA A 103 4.71 -6.41 -0.44
C ALA A 103 5.06 -4.97 -0.87
N ALA A 104 4.39 -3.96 -0.31
CA ALA A 104 4.68 -2.56 -0.58
C ALA A 104 6.12 -2.20 -0.18
N GLY A 105 6.56 -2.57 1.02
CA GLY A 105 7.94 -2.30 1.47
C GLY A 105 9.01 -3.01 0.64
N LEU A 106 8.77 -4.26 0.23
CA LEU A 106 9.70 -5.03 -0.61
C LEU A 106 9.81 -4.42 -2.01
N VAL A 107 8.68 -4.15 -2.66
CA VAL A 107 8.67 -3.61 -4.02
C VAL A 107 9.23 -2.19 -4.04
N SER A 108 8.86 -1.35 -3.06
CA SER A 108 9.44 0.00 -2.89
C SER A 108 10.95 -0.06 -2.68
N THR A 109 11.45 -1.01 -1.88
CA THR A 109 12.91 -1.17 -1.68
C THR A 109 13.61 -1.51 -2.99
N VAL A 110 13.08 -2.47 -3.76
CA VAL A 110 13.65 -2.86 -5.07
C VAL A 110 13.59 -1.69 -6.05
N PHE A 111 12.44 -1.02 -6.12
CA PHE A 111 12.23 0.17 -6.95
C PHE A 111 13.27 1.25 -6.63
N HIS A 112 13.38 1.68 -5.37
CA HIS A 112 14.30 2.76 -4.99
C HIS A 112 15.77 2.36 -5.12
N ALA A 113 16.11 1.08 -4.96
CA ALA A 113 17.46 0.60 -5.23
C ALA A 113 17.80 0.78 -6.71
N VAL A 114 16.91 0.35 -7.62
CA VAL A 114 17.08 0.52 -9.07
C VAL A 114 17.05 2.00 -9.46
N GLN A 115 16.14 2.79 -8.89
CA GLN A 115 16.03 4.24 -9.10
C GLN A 115 17.32 4.97 -8.70
N SER A 116 17.94 4.54 -7.61
CA SER A 116 19.19 5.13 -7.11
C SER A 116 20.40 4.78 -7.97
N MET A 117 20.33 3.81 -8.89
CA MET A 117 21.43 3.50 -9.82
C MET A 117 21.57 4.51 -10.98
N GLY A 118 20.64 5.47 -11.09
CA GLY A 118 20.70 6.57 -12.04
C GLY A 118 20.22 6.24 -13.46
N HIS A 119 20.60 7.07 -14.44
CA HIS A 119 20.07 7.03 -15.81
C HIS A 119 20.13 5.67 -16.53
N ALA A 120 21.10 4.81 -16.26
CA ALA A 120 21.24 3.53 -16.96
C ALA A 120 20.08 2.55 -16.68
N THR A 121 19.38 2.70 -15.56
CA THR A 121 18.29 1.81 -15.13
C THR A 121 16.91 2.45 -15.29
N LEU A 122 16.82 3.64 -15.88
CA LEU A 122 15.60 4.45 -15.95
C LEU A 122 14.36 3.69 -16.47
N PRO A 123 14.45 2.91 -17.57
CA PRO A 123 13.28 2.18 -18.09
C PRO A 123 12.75 1.12 -17.11
N TYR A 124 13.67 0.46 -16.39
CA TYR A 124 13.32 -0.55 -15.39
C TYR A 124 12.76 0.10 -14.12
N ALA A 125 13.35 1.22 -13.70
CA ALA A 125 12.88 2.00 -12.55
C ALA A 125 11.46 2.53 -12.78
N GLU A 126 11.15 3.00 -14.00
CA GLU A 126 9.81 3.48 -14.34
C GLU A 126 8.76 2.35 -14.34
N ALA A 127 9.08 1.17 -14.87
CA ALA A 127 8.19 0.02 -14.78
C ALA A 127 7.93 -0.40 -13.32
N LEU A 128 8.99 -0.46 -12.50
CA LEU A 128 8.90 -0.76 -11.07
C LEU A 128 8.12 0.30 -10.30
N TYR A 129 8.26 1.57 -10.65
CA TYR A 129 7.50 2.68 -10.07
C TYR A 129 5.98 2.46 -10.19
N TYR A 130 5.49 2.02 -11.37
CA TYR A 130 4.07 1.71 -11.52
C TYR A 130 3.64 0.53 -10.66
N VAL A 131 4.43 -0.55 -10.63
CA VAL A 131 4.13 -1.72 -9.78
C VAL A 131 4.07 -1.33 -8.30
N ASP A 132 5.03 -0.52 -7.85
CA ASP A 132 5.10 0.00 -6.48
C ASP A 132 3.84 0.79 -6.10
N HIS A 133 3.44 1.75 -6.93
CA HIS A 133 2.23 2.54 -6.72
C HIS A 133 0.95 1.69 -6.78
N GLY A 134 0.91 0.70 -7.67
CA GLY A 134 -0.19 -0.25 -7.79
C GLY A 134 -0.39 -1.08 -6.52
N ILE A 135 0.71 -1.56 -5.94
CA ILE A 135 0.70 -2.32 -4.68
C ILE A 135 0.34 -1.42 -3.51
N ALA A 136 0.94 -0.23 -3.40
CA ALA A 136 0.63 0.73 -2.35
C ALA A 136 -0.85 1.16 -2.39
N GLY A 137 -1.37 1.46 -3.58
CA GLY A 137 -2.77 1.75 -3.81
C GLY A 137 -3.67 0.59 -3.40
N ALA A 138 -3.41 -0.62 -3.92
CA ALA A 138 -4.18 -1.82 -3.57
C ALA A 138 -4.17 -2.10 -2.06
N ALA A 139 -3.04 -1.87 -1.39
CA ALA A 139 -2.94 -1.95 0.06
C ALA A 139 -3.89 -0.97 0.75
N VAL A 140 -3.87 0.33 0.40
CA VAL A 140 -4.78 1.34 0.98
C VAL A 140 -6.25 0.94 0.83
N PHE A 141 -6.64 0.49 -0.36
CA PHE A 141 -8.02 0.07 -0.60
C PHE A 141 -8.38 -1.23 0.13
N TYR A 142 -7.44 -2.16 0.28
CA TYR A 142 -7.64 -3.36 1.08
C TYR A 142 -7.78 -3.03 2.57
N PHE A 143 -6.98 -2.08 3.08
CA PHE A 143 -7.13 -1.54 4.44
C PHE A 143 -8.51 -0.93 4.65
N TYR A 144 -8.99 -0.12 3.71
CA TYR A 144 -10.35 0.41 3.75
C TYR A 144 -11.40 -0.71 3.75
N HIS A 145 -11.22 -1.74 2.92
CA HIS A 145 -12.14 -2.87 2.83
C HIS A 145 -12.23 -3.66 4.15
N ILE A 146 -11.12 -3.84 4.86
CA ILE A 146 -11.08 -4.63 6.10
C ILE A 146 -11.35 -3.80 7.36
N CYS A 147 -10.80 -2.59 7.44
CA CYS A 147 -10.84 -1.75 8.65
C CYS A 147 -11.91 -0.64 8.60
N GLY A 148 -12.51 -0.37 7.43
CA GLY A 148 -13.42 0.76 7.22
C GLY A 148 -12.68 2.10 7.21
N LEU A 149 -13.39 3.20 7.46
CA LEU A 149 -12.80 4.55 7.47
C LEU A 149 -11.73 4.70 8.57
N PRO A 150 -10.58 5.34 8.27
CA PRO A 150 -9.58 5.66 9.29
C PRO A 150 -10.13 6.71 10.25
N ASN A 151 -9.75 6.62 11.52
CA ASN A 151 -10.00 7.66 12.50
C ASN A 151 -9.14 8.89 12.20
N ARG A 152 -9.41 10.00 12.91
CA ARG A 152 -8.73 11.28 12.70
C ARG A 152 -7.20 11.18 12.80
N ASN A 153 -6.68 10.33 13.70
CA ASN A 153 -5.24 10.23 13.92
C ASN A 153 -4.55 9.44 12.78
N ALA A 154 -5.12 8.30 12.38
CA ALA A 154 -4.64 7.52 11.25
C ALA A 154 -4.74 8.34 9.95
N LEU A 155 -5.84 9.08 9.77
CA LEU A 155 -6.04 9.98 8.65
C LEU A 155 -5.01 11.12 8.65
N ALA A 156 -4.75 11.75 9.79
CA ALA A 156 -3.76 12.83 9.91
C ALA A 156 -2.35 12.36 9.52
N LEU A 157 -1.93 11.17 9.99
CA LEU A 157 -0.66 10.57 9.58
C LEU A 157 -0.63 10.25 8.08
N GLY A 158 -1.72 9.69 7.54
CA GLY A 158 -1.83 9.40 6.11
C GLY A 158 -1.75 10.66 5.26
N VAL A 159 -2.45 11.73 5.65
CA VAL A 159 -2.41 13.04 4.96
C VAL A 159 -1.02 13.66 5.07
N ALA A 160 -0.40 13.66 6.25
CA ALA A 160 0.96 14.15 6.43
C ALA A 160 1.95 13.39 5.54
N GLY A 161 1.79 12.07 5.45
CA GLY A 161 2.53 11.25 4.51
C GLY A 161 2.29 11.69 3.05
N LEU A 162 1.03 11.81 2.63
CA LEU A 162 0.70 12.18 1.25
C LEU A 162 1.28 13.55 0.86
N LEU A 163 1.35 14.50 1.80
CA LEU A 163 2.01 15.78 1.59
C LEU A 163 3.52 15.62 1.34
N CYS A 164 4.17 14.69 2.04
CA CYS A 164 5.58 14.37 1.80
C CYS A 164 5.80 13.75 0.41
N LEU A 165 4.83 12.98 -0.09
CA LEU A 165 4.88 12.37 -1.43
C LEU A 165 4.57 13.39 -2.54
N ALA A 166 3.54 14.22 -2.36
CA ALA A 166 2.99 15.12 -3.38
C ALA A 166 3.89 16.33 -3.68
N LEU A 167 4.87 16.60 -2.83
CA LEU A 167 5.82 17.71 -2.98
C LEU A 167 7.22 17.17 -3.26
N PRO A 168 7.54 16.76 -4.51
CA PRO A 168 8.85 16.25 -4.88
C PRO A 168 9.88 17.38 -5.00
N LEU A 169 10.15 18.06 -3.87
CA LEU A 169 11.10 19.16 -3.80
C LEU A 169 12.50 18.61 -4.00
N ARG A 170 13.20 19.01 -5.06
CA ARG A 170 14.63 18.75 -5.22
C ARG A 170 15.43 19.80 -4.43
N PRO A 171 16.49 19.43 -3.70
CA PRO A 171 17.06 18.08 -3.52
C PRO A 171 16.46 17.27 -2.35
N GLY A 172 15.38 17.75 -1.71
CA GLY A 172 14.77 17.12 -0.53
C GLY A 172 13.92 15.86 -0.78
N TYR A 173 13.75 15.40 -2.02
CA TYR A 173 12.80 14.32 -2.35
C TYR A 173 13.13 13.02 -1.61
N ALA A 174 14.41 12.60 -1.54
CA ALA A 174 14.77 11.36 -0.83
C ALA A 174 14.37 11.40 0.66
N TRP A 175 14.54 12.55 1.33
CA TRP A 175 14.17 12.73 2.73
C TRP A 175 12.65 12.75 2.93
N LEU A 176 11.93 13.52 2.11
CA LEU A 176 10.47 13.58 2.17
C LEU A 176 9.85 12.22 1.85
N HIS A 177 10.37 11.51 0.85
CA HIS A 177 9.88 10.19 0.48
C HIS A 177 10.21 9.13 1.55
N SER A 178 11.36 9.24 2.23
CA SER A 178 11.67 8.41 3.41
C SER A 178 10.67 8.65 4.54
N LEU A 179 10.30 9.91 4.79
CA LEU A 179 9.30 10.27 5.78
C LEU A 179 7.91 9.75 5.39
N TRP A 180 7.56 9.78 4.10
CA TRP A 180 6.35 9.14 3.56
C TRP A 180 6.27 7.66 3.94
N HIS A 181 7.35 6.89 3.82
CA HIS A 181 7.35 5.48 4.22
C HIS A 181 7.02 5.29 5.70
N ILE A 182 7.71 6.05 6.56
CA ILE A 182 7.54 5.96 8.01
C ILE A 182 6.13 6.35 8.43
N LEU A 183 5.61 7.46 7.90
CA LEU A 183 4.26 7.95 8.19
C LEU A 183 3.19 6.99 7.66
N SER A 184 3.38 6.42 6.48
CA SER A 184 2.46 5.43 5.90
C SER A 184 2.40 4.16 6.73
N ALA A 185 3.56 3.64 7.16
CA ALA A 185 3.63 2.47 8.03
C ALA A 185 2.94 2.74 9.39
N ALA A 186 3.17 3.91 9.98
CA ALA A 186 2.53 4.32 11.23
C ALA A 186 1.01 4.49 11.07
N ALA A 187 0.55 5.14 9.99
CA ALA A 187 -0.87 5.29 9.68
C ALA A 187 -1.55 3.92 9.52
N ALA A 188 -0.92 2.99 8.81
CA ALA A 188 -1.43 1.65 8.60
C ALA A 188 -1.53 0.85 9.91
N LEU A 189 -0.52 0.94 10.79
CA LEU A 189 -0.60 0.36 12.13
C LEU A 189 -1.78 0.91 12.94
N MET A 190 -1.91 2.24 12.98
CA MET A 190 -3.00 2.88 13.72
C MET A 190 -4.38 2.50 13.18
N TRP A 191 -4.52 2.48 11.85
CA TRP A 191 -5.75 2.10 11.17
C TRP A 191 -6.12 0.64 11.48
N THR A 192 -5.13 -0.26 11.49
CA THR A 192 -5.37 -1.67 11.82
C THR A 192 -5.82 -1.84 13.27
N CYS A 193 -5.16 -1.16 14.22
CA CYS A 193 -5.53 -1.20 15.63
C CYS A 193 -6.97 -0.73 15.85
N GLN A 194 -7.39 0.34 15.16
CA GLN A 194 -8.77 0.79 15.17
C GLN A 194 -9.73 -0.27 14.61
N GLY A 195 -9.41 -0.86 13.45
CA GLY A 195 -10.23 -1.90 12.83
C GLY A 195 -10.47 -3.09 13.78
N LYS A 196 -9.43 -3.50 14.51
CA LYS A 196 -9.52 -4.54 15.55
C LYS A 196 -10.52 -4.17 16.65
N ILE A 197 -10.42 -2.94 17.18
CA ILE A 197 -11.31 -2.46 18.25
C ILE A 197 -12.76 -2.39 17.76
N ALA A 198 -12.99 -1.85 16.57
CA ALA A 198 -14.32 -1.77 15.98
C ALA A 198 -14.94 -3.17 15.80
N ARG A 199 -14.17 -4.12 15.26
CA ARG A 199 -14.62 -5.50 15.09
C ARG A 199 -14.95 -6.18 16.41
N ARG A 200 -14.12 -5.97 17.45
CA ARG A 200 -14.40 -6.52 18.79
C ARG A 200 -15.71 -5.98 19.35
N LYS A 201 -15.97 -4.67 19.22
CA LYS A 201 -17.23 -4.05 19.67
C LYS A 201 -18.44 -4.64 18.96
N GLN A 202 -18.36 -4.83 17.63
CA GLN A 202 -19.44 -5.45 16.84
C GLN A 202 -19.74 -6.90 17.25
N LEU A 203 -18.70 -7.68 17.56
CA LEU A 203 -18.89 -9.06 18.02
C LEU A 203 -19.53 -9.10 19.41
N LEU A 204 -19.12 -8.22 20.31
CA LEU A 204 -19.69 -8.13 21.66
C LEU A 204 -21.15 -7.70 21.64
N SER A 205 -21.53 -6.74 20.78
CA SER A 205 -22.94 -6.36 20.62
C SER A 205 -23.76 -7.52 20.06
N ALA A 206 -23.28 -8.21 19.02
CA ALA A 206 -23.98 -9.35 18.44
C ALA A 206 -24.14 -10.55 19.39
N VAL A 207 -23.23 -10.73 20.34
CA VAL A 207 -23.37 -11.74 21.41
C VAL A 207 -24.42 -11.29 22.43
N ARG A 208 -24.39 -10.02 22.84
CA ARG A 208 -25.38 -9.46 23.77
C ARG A 208 -26.80 -9.57 23.20
N ASP A 209 -27.00 -9.20 21.95
CA ASP A 209 -28.31 -9.27 21.28
C ASP A 209 -28.88 -10.71 21.21
N ARG A 210 -28.03 -11.74 21.29
CA ARG A 210 -28.44 -13.15 21.33
C ARG A 210 -28.71 -13.68 22.74
N VAL A 211 -28.19 -13.01 23.76
CA VAL A 211 -28.41 -13.38 25.17
C VAL A 211 -29.65 -12.67 25.71
N ASP A 212 -29.88 -11.44 25.28
CA ASP A 212 -30.99 -10.59 25.73
C ASP A 212 -32.29 -10.80 24.93
N GLY A 213 -32.26 -11.56 23.81
CA GLY A 213 -33.40 -11.81 22.93
C GLY A 213 -33.72 -13.29 22.77
#